data_AF-A0A940AYU4-F1
#
_entry.id   AF-A0A940AYU4-F1
#
_cell.length_a   1.000
_cell.length_b   1.000
_cell.length_c   1.000
_cell.angle_alpha   90.00
_cell.angle_beta   90.00
_cell.angle_gamma   90.00
#
_symmetry.space_group_name_H-M   'P 1'
#
loop_
_entity.id
_entity.type
_entity.pdbx_description
1 polymer ?
#
loop_
_entity_poly.entity_id
_entity_poly.type
_entity_poly.pdbx_seq_one_letter_code
_entity_poly.pdbx_strand_id
1 'polypeptide(L)'
;MNINLSLPTSWNRCTLHQLRAISEVLQDCAMRSDKYHPFDMLEVKVGVFFALTNLEIVQGLNPVAAVEDQYYTVRIRTPKFSIFNYQFSTQSEPFALYLWQIHSWLSPRKNPVNGATIPGMLDWLSPESKDNLLLFPFERISRRRRYRLRSVTFEGPSPLMDGFSWKRFRFAQDYMEMYSNQSNHLLQMQQLGKKVLPRDLLKAYKAVDLAKAMFLATIFCRKIAFVDETTGKTKRDFRYQSNQHSDNVQYFRNFPDRDWQIVTLWWQGMMHYLAKTYPKVFKMQPVAKDKKKKRVNPLELYTRTTATLEKYLHATASDIDREPYTTILQQLEDITRRNEETEKLNAKLKSRKK
;
A
#
# COMPACT_ATOMS: atom_id res chain seq x y z
N MET A 1 -12.86 -29.87 -18.93
CA MET A 1 -13.27 -28.56 -18.40
C MET A 1 -12.00 -27.79 -18.07
N ASN A 2 -11.73 -26.65 -18.71
CA ASN A 2 -10.46 -25.92 -18.52
C ASN A 2 -10.66 -24.80 -17.50
N ILE A 3 -10.10 -24.96 -16.30
CA ILE A 3 -10.01 -23.87 -15.32
C ILE A 3 -9.00 -22.86 -15.87
N ASN A 4 -9.40 -21.59 -15.97
CA ASN A 4 -8.46 -20.56 -16.39
C ASN A 4 -7.44 -20.30 -15.28
N LEU A 5 -6.22 -20.82 -15.46
CA LEU A 5 -5.09 -20.64 -14.57
C LEU A 5 -4.22 -19.43 -14.95
N SER A 6 -4.68 -18.54 -15.84
CA SER A 6 -4.00 -17.28 -16.15
C SER A 6 -4.18 -16.25 -15.02
N LEU A 7 -3.70 -16.58 -13.83
CA LEU A 7 -3.72 -15.68 -12.68
C LEU A 7 -2.66 -14.57 -12.84
N PRO A 8 -2.89 -13.38 -12.26
CA PRO A 8 -1.86 -12.35 -12.22
C PRO A 8 -0.60 -12.90 -11.54
N THR A 9 0.56 -12.50 -12.07
CA THR A 9 1.88 -12.97 -11.61
C THR A 9 2.59 -11.95 -10.70
N SER A 10 1.96 -10.81 -10.44
CA SER A 10 2.49 -9.73 -9.60
C SER A 10 1.41 -8.75 -9.19
N TRP A 11 1.65 -7.97 -8.13
CA TRP A 11 0.75 -6.91 -7.67
C TRP A 11 0.45 -5.89 -8.77
N ASN A 12 1.48 -5.50 -9.53
CA ASN A 12 1.39 -4.49 -10.59
C ASN A 12 0.67 -4.98 -11.86
N ARG A 13 0.45 -6.29 -12.01
CA ARG A 13 -0.33 -6.89 -13.10
C ARG A 13 -1.80 -7.11 -12.75
N CYS A 14 -2.18 -6.83 -11.51
CA CYS A 14 -3.57 -6.94 -11.07
C CYS A 14 -4.37 -5.72 -11.53
N THR A 15 -5.59 -5.98 -12.01
CA THR A 15 -6.60 -4.93 -12.18
C THR A 15 -7.12 -4.46 -10.81
N LEU A 16 -7.73 -3.27 -10.76
CA LEU A 16 -8.33 -2.76 -9.52
C LEU A 16 -9.38 -3.70 -8.91
N HIS A 17 -10.16 -4.40 -9.75
CA HIS A 17 -11.14 -5.38 -9.29
C HIS A 17 -10.46 -6.58 -8.62
N GLN A 18 -9.35 -7.08 -9.18
CA GLN A 18 -8.58 -8.17 -8.60
C GLN A 18 -7.92 -7.74 -7.28
N LEU A 19 -7.35 -6.53 -7.21
CA LEU A 19 -6.79 -5.99 -5.96
C LEU A 19 -7.84 -5.84 -4.85
N ARG A 20 -9.06 -5.41 -5.20
CA ARG A 20 -10.18 -5.36 -4.25
C ARG A 20 -10.58 -6.75 -3.74
N ALA A 21 -10.68 -7.72 -4.64
CA ALA A 21 -10.98 -9.10 -4.26
C ALA A 21 -9.90 -9.68 -3.32
N ILE A 22 -8.62 -9.43 -3.62
CA ILE A 22 -7.50 -9.83 -2.76
C ILE A 22 -7.59 -9.14 -1.39
N SER A 23 -7.88 -7.84 -1.35
CA SER A 23 -8.03 -7.09 -0.10
C SER A 23 -9.20 -7.60 0.75
N GLU A 24 -10.33 -7.99 0.13
CA GLU A 24 -11.49 -8.54 0.84
C GLU A 24 -11.12 -9.89 1.48
N VAL A 25 -10.47 -10.79 0.73
CA VAL A 25 -10.00 -12.09 1.26
C VAL A 25 -9.00 -11.90 2.41
N LEU A 26 -8.03 -10.99 2.27
CA LEU A 26 -7.05 -10.71 3.32
C LEU A 26 -7.71 -10.19 4.60
N GLN A 27 -8.69 -9.29 4.47
CA GLN A 27 -9.44 -8.78 5.61
C GLN A 27 -10.25 -9.87 6.29
N ASP A 28 -10.94 -10.71 5.53
CA ASP A 28 -11.75 -11.80 6.06
C ASP A 28 -10.90 -12.86 6.79
N CYS A 29 -9.73 -13.19 6.27
CA CYS A 29 -8.77 -14.07 6.95
C CYS A 29 -8.20 -13.41 8.22
N ALA A 30 -7.84 -12.13 8.17
CA ALA A 30 -7.34 -11.41 9.34
C ALA A 30 -8.39 -11.28 10.45
N MET A 31 -9.66 -11.05 10.10
CA MET A 31 -10.76 -10.96 11.08
C MET A 31 -11.10 -12.31 11.73
N ARG A 32 -10.89 -13.42 11.02
CA ARG A 32 -11.09 -14.77 11.55
C ARG A 32 -9.90 -15.29 12.36
N SER A 33 -8.74 -14.65 12.24
CA SER A 33 -7.55 -15.06 12.99
C SER A 33 -7.71 -14.77 14.49
N ASP A 34 -7.38 -15.76 15.31
CA ASP A 34 -7.39 -15.64 16.77
C ASP A 34 -6.18 -16.38 17.38
N LYS A 35 -6.14 -16.48 18.71
CA LYS A 35 -5.02 -17.14 19.40
C LYS A 35 -4.90 -18.64 19.06
N TYR A 36 -6.00 -19.29 18.71
CA TYR A 36 -6.09 -20.73 18.45
C TYR A 36 -6.04 -21.06 16.95
N HIS A 37 -6.41 -20.10 16.11
CA HIS A 37 -6.38 -20.14 14.65
C HIS A 37 -5.52 -18.97 14.15
N PRO A 38 -4.18 -19.12 14.18
CA PRO A 38 -3.30 -18.06 13.73
C PRO A 38 -3.49 -17.80 12.22
N PHE A 39 -3.17 -16.57 11.80
CA PHE A 39 -3.23 -16.19 10.39
C PHE A 39 -2.37 -17.13 9.52
N ASP A 40 -3.01 -17.78 8.55
CA ASP A 40 -2.34 -18.66 7.58
C ASP A 40 -2.38 -18.06 6.17
N MET A 41 -1.19 -17.86 5.59
CA MET A 41 -1.05 -17.35 4.23
C MET A 41 -1.54 -18.35 3.17
N LEU A 42 -1.50 -19.66 3.46
CA LEU A 42 -2.04 -20.66 2.53
C LEU A 42 -3.57 -20.52 2.42
N GLU A 43 -4.27 -20.27 3.52
CA GLU A 43 -5.71 -19.99 3.51
C GLU A 43 -6.04 -18.77 2.64
N VAL A 44 -5.24 -17.69 2.77
CA VAL A 44 -5.37 -16.50 1.92
C VAL A 44 -5.17 -16.86 0.45
N LYS A 45 -4.13 -17.62 0.11
CA LYS A 45 -3.86 -18.03 -1.28
C LYS A 45 -5.00 -18.86 -1.86
N VAL A 46 -5.59 -19.75 -1.07
CA VAL A 46 -6.76 -20.55 -1.48
C VAL A 46 -7.97 -19.63 -1.72
N GLY A 47 -8.25 -18.70 -0.81
CA GLY A 47 -9.34 -17.73 -0.98
C GLY A 47 -9.16 -16.84 -2.22
N VAL A 48 -7.94 -16.33 -2.43
CA VAL A 48 -7.59 -15.53 -3.61
C VAL A 48 -7.68 -16.36 -4.89
N PHE A 49 -7.26 -17.63 -4.86
CA PHE A 49 -7.41 -18.53 -5.99
C PHE A 49 -8.87 -18.62 -6.44
N PHE A 50 -9.80 -18.88 -5.53
CA PHE A 50 -11.24 -18.91 -5.86
C PHE A 50 -11.77 -17.57 -6.34
N ALA A 51 -11.36 -16.47 -5.68
CA ALA A 51 -11.79 -15.13 -6.03
C ALA A 51 -11.35 -14.71 -7.45
N LEU A 52 -10.16 -15.12 -7.89
CA LEU A 52 -9.59 -14.74 -9.18
C LEU A 52 -9.92 -15.70 -10.32
N THR A 53 -10.16 -16.99 -10.03
CA THR A 53 -10.57 -17.99 -11.02
C THR A 53 -12.07 -17.95 -11.35
N ASN A 54 -12.83 -17.04 -10.73
CA ASN A 54 -14.28 -16.94 -10.84
C ASN A 54 -14.99 -18.25 -10.46
N LEU A 55 -14.43 -19.02 -9.52
CA LEU A 55 -15.05 -20.24 -9.01
C LEU A 55 -15.90 -19.90 -7.79
N GLU A 56 -17.13 -20.42 -7.76
CA GLU A 56 -18.02 -20.35 -6.61
C GLU A 56 -18.04 -21.69 -5.89
N ILE A 57 -17.78 -21.67 -4.59
CA ILE A 57 -17.88 -22.86 -3.74
C ILE A 57 -19.36 -23.10 -3.46
N VAL A 58 -19.88 -24.22 -3.96
CA VAL A 58 -21.25 -24.71 -3.71
C VAL A 58 -21.30 -25.51 -2.41
N GLN A 59 -20.27 -26.32 -2.17
CA GLN A 59 -20.13 -27.11 -0.94
C GLN A 59 -18.68 -27.03 -0.45
N GLY A 60 -18.52 -26.76 0.85
CA GLY A 60 -17.23 -26.72 1.52
C GLY A 60 -16.64 -28.11 1.75
N LEU A 61 -15.42 -28.15 2.29
CA LEU A 61 -14.71 -29.39 2.61
C LEU A 61 -15.49 -30.23 3.63
N ASN A 62 -15.46 -31.55 3.45
CA ASN A 62 -15.88 -32.48 4.48
C ASN A 62 -14.66 -32.89 5.33
N PRO A 63 -14.53 -32.39 6.58
CA PRO A 63 -13.35 -32.66 7.41
C PRO A 63 -13.25 -34.12 7.89
N VAL A 64 -14.30 -34.91 7.74
CA VAL A 64 -14.35 -36.32 8.15
C VAL A 64 -13.70 -37.24 7.12
N ALA A 65 -13.62 -36.81 5.85
CA ALA A 65 -12.99 -37.59 4.79
C ALA A 65 -11.46 -37.53 4.88
N ALA A 66 -10.78 -38.57 4.36
CA ALA A 66 -9.33 -38.58 4.23
C ALA A 66 -8.84 -37.40 3.36
N VAL A 67 -7.68 -36.84 3.66
CA VAL A 67 -7.14 -35.62 3.01
C VAL A 67 -7.07 -35.75 1.48
N GLU A 68 -6.79 -36.95 0.97
CA GLU A 68 -6.70 -37.24 -0.47
C GLU A 68 -8.07 -37.14 -1.18
N ASP A 69 -9.14 -37.49 -0.46
CA ASP A 69 -10.52 -37.49 -0.95
C ASP A 69 -11.25 -36.17 -0.65
N GLN A 70 -10.59 -35.22 0.02
CA GLN A 70 -11.18 -33.92 0.30
C GLN A 70 -11.21 -33.06 -0.97
N TYR A 71 -12.41 -32.59 -1.34
CA TYR A 71 -12.63 -31.70 -2.47
C TYR A 71 -13.66 -30.62 -2.14
N TYR A 72 -13.58 -29.51 -2.87
CA TYR A 72 -14.63 -28.51 -2.94
C TYR A 72 -15.56 -28.83 -4.10
N THR A 73 -16.88 -28.76 -3.89
CA THR A 73 -17.83 -28.75 -5.00
C THR A 73 -17.94 -27.32 -5.50
N VAL A 74 -17.48 -27.06 -6.72
CA VAL A 74 -17.39 -25.72 -7.28
C VAL A 74 -18.14 -25.59 -8.60
N ARG A 75 -18.54 -24.36 -8.95
CA ARG A 75 -19.09 -24.03 -10.26
C ARG A 75 -18.44 -22.75 -10.80
N ILE A 76 -18.42 -22.58 -12.11
CA ILE A 76 -17.91 -21.35 -12.73
C ILE A 76 -18.97 -20.26 -12.56
N ARG A 77 -18.59 -19.12 -11.97
CA ARG A 77 -19.44 -17.94 -11.91
C ARG A 77 -19.64 -17.39 -13.31
N THR A 78 -20.88 -17.41 -13.78
CA THR A 78 -21.26 -16.59 -14.93
C THR A 78 -21.33 -15.12 -14.47
N PRO A 79 -20.65 -14.18 -15.14
CA PRO A 79 -20.67 -12.78 -14.74
C PRO A 79 -22.09 -12.24 -14.84
N LYS A 80 -22.67 -11.83 -13.71
CA LYS A 80 -23.98 -11.15 -13.66
C LYS A 80 -23.83 -9.68 -14.08
N PHE A 81 -23.63 -9.42 -15.37
CA PHE A 81 -23.74 -8.06 -15.93
C PHE A 81 -24.30 -8.09 -17.36
N SER A 82 -25.63 -8.02 -17.48
CA SER A 82 -26.30 -7.30 -18.58
C SER A 82 -27.74 -7.00 -18.17
N ILE A 83 -28.10 -5.72 -18.14
CA ILE A 83 -29.46 -5.24 -17.85
C ILE A 83 -30.39 -5.48 -19.06
N PHE A 84 -29.87 -6.00 -20.19
CA PHE A 84 -30.62 -6.18 -21.43
C PHE A 84 -30.62 -7.59 -22.03
N ASN A 85 -30.08 -8.61 -21.35
CA ASN A 85 -30.19 -9.99 -21.82
C ASN A 85 -30.84 -10.88 -20.76
N TYR A 86 -32.17 -11.02 -20.85
CA TYR A 86 -32.85 -12.24 -20.41
C TYR A 86 -32.45 -13.37 -21.37
N GLN A 87 -31.23 -13.86 -21.22
CA GLN A 87 -30.86 -15.18 -21.70
C GLN A 87 -30.68 -16.04 -20.45
N PHE A 88 -31.44 -17.14 -20.41
CA PHE A 88 -31.30 -18.20 -19.42
C PHE A 88 -29.81 -18.49 -19.25
N SER A 89 -29.23 -18.10 -18.10
CA SER A 89 -27.85 -18.47 -17.83
C SER A 89 -27.85 -19.98 -17.60
N THR A 90 -27.24 -20.72 -18.53
CA THR A 90 -26.88 -22.11 -18.29
C THR A 90 -25.94 -22.10 -17.11
N GLN A 91 -26.46 -22.41 -15.92
CA GLN A 91 -25.63 -22.61 -14.74
C GLN A 91 -24.65 -23.73 -15.09
N SER A 92 -23.34 -23.45 -15.04
CA SER A 92 -22.34 -24.49 -15.27
C SER A 92 -22.56 -25.60 -14.24
N GLU A 93 -22.56 -26.85 -14.69
CA GLU A 93 -22.67 -27.98 -13.78
C GLU A 93 -21.56 -27.93 -12.72
N PRO A 94 -21.91 -28.22 -11.44
CA PRO A 94 -20.92 -28.28 -10.38
C PRO A 94 -19.94 -29.43 -10.63
N PHE A 95 -18.67 -29.21 -10.30
CA PHE A 95 -17.61 -30.22 -10.41
C PHE A 95 -16.76 -30.25 -9.14
N ALA A 96 -16.09 -31.38 -8.90
CA ALA A 96 -15.19 -31.55 -7.77
C ALA A 96 -13.82 -30.95 -8.08
N LEU A 97 -13.33 -30.10 -7.17
CA LEU A 97 -11.97 -29.59 -7.19
C LEU A 97 -11.22 -30.07 -5.94
N TYR A 98 -10.28 -30.99 -6.13
CA TYR A 98 -9.59 -31.66 -5.03
C TYR A 98 -8.60 -30.73 -4.32
N LEU A 99 -8.47 -30.91 -3.00
CA LEU A 99 -7.56 -30.13 -2.18
C LEU A 99 -6.09 -30.29 -2.62
N TRP A 100 -5.70 -31.52 -2.97
CA TRP A 100 -4.35 -31.80 -3.47
C TRP A 100 -4.06 -31.10 -4.81
N GLN A 101 -5.06 -30.87 -5.66
CA GLN A 101 -4.91 -30.12 -6.93
C GLN A 101 -4.66 -28.64 -6.67
N ILE A 102 -5.38 -28.06 -5.73
CA ILE A 102 -5.19 -26.66 -5.32
C ILE A 102 -3.80 -26.49 -4.69
N HIS A 103 -3.46 -27.36 -3.74
CA HIS A 103 -2.14 -27.34 -3.09
C HIS A 103 -1.00 -27.53 -4.10
N SER A 104 -1.24 -28.37 -5.10
CA SER A 104 -0.36 -28.61 -6.24
C SER A 104 -0.01 -27.34 -7.02
N TRP A 105 -0.95 -26.40 -7.15
CA TRP A 105 -0.77 -25.15 -7.87
C TRP A 105 -0.23 -24.01 -7.00
N LEU A 106 -0.62 -23.99 -5.72
CA LEU A 106 -0.30 -22.90 -4.80
C LEU A 106 1.03 -23.08 -4.07
N SER A 107 1.47 -24.32 -3.86
CA SER A 107 2.69 -24.60 -3.10
C SER A 107 3.92 -24.67 -4.01
N PRO A 108 5.08 -24.17 -3.56
CA PRO A 108 6.31 -24.24 -4.32
C PRO A 108 6.75 -25.69 -4.52
N ARG A 109 7.32 -25.99 -5.68
CA ARG A 109 7.73 -27.36 -6.08
C ARG A 109 9.15 -27.36 -6.60
N LYS A 110 9.89 -28.44 -6.33
CA LYS A 110 11.22 -28.61 -6.92
C LYS A 110 11.08 -29.10 -8.36
N ASN A 111 11.78 -28.45 -9.27
CA ASN A 111 11.89 -28.91 -10.65
C ASN A 111 12.74 -30.20 -10.64
N PRO A 112 12.21 -31.32 -11.18
CA PRO A 112 12.93 -32.60 -11.18
C PRO A 112 14.20 -32.59 -12.04
N VAL A 113 14.33 -31.65 -12.98
CA VAL A 113 15.45 -31.61 -13.94
C VAL A 113 16.67 -30.87 -13.38
N ASN A 114 16.45 -29.74 -12.72
CA ASN A 114 17.54 -28.85 -12.27
C ASN A 114 17.53 -28.58 -10.75
N GLY A 115 16.60 -29.19 -10.01
CA GLY A 115 16.46 -29.00 -8.56
C GLY A 115 16.00 -27.60 -8.14
N ALA A 116 15.76 -26.69 -9.09
CA ALA A 116 15.34 -25.32 -8.80
C ALA A 116 13.91 -25.30 -8.24
N THR A 117 13.67 -24.46 -7.24
CA THR A 117 12.32 -24.25 -6.69
C THR A 117 11.49 -23.42 -7.66
N ILE A 118 10.44 -24.02 -8.21
CA ILE A 118 9.38 -23.37 -8.98
C ILE A 118 8.40 -22.76 -7.96
N PRO A 119 8.19 -21.44 -7.97
CA PRO A 119 7.22 -20.80 -7.09
C PRO A 119 5.79 -21.23 -7.46
N GLY A 120 4.92 -21.34 -6.45
CA GLY A 120 3.49 -21.49 -6.64
C GLY A 120 2.86 -20.27 -7.29
N MET A 121 1.66 -20.44 -7.86
CA MET A 121 0.99 -19.42 -8.68
C MET A 121 0.76 -18.07 -7.99
N LEU A 122 0.64 -18.08 -6.65
CA LEU A 122 0.34 -16.91 -5.83
C LEU A 122 1.44 -16.62 -4.79
N ASP A 123 2.66 -17.12 -5.00
CA ASP A 123 3.78 -16.88 -4.08
C ASP A 123 4.22 -15.42 -4.03
N TRP A 124 3.88 -14.62 -5.04
CA TRP A 124 4.07 -13.17 -5.04
C TRP A 124 3.15 -12.42 -4.07
N LEU A 125 2.12 -13.06 -3.51
CA LEU A 125 1.32 -12.50 -2.41
C LEU A 125 2.02 -12.60 -1.06
N SER A 126 2.98 -13.52 -0.92
CA SER A 126 3.67 -13.77 0.35
C SER A 126 4.46 -12.53 0.79
N PRO A 127 4.56 -12.27 2.11
CA PRO A 127 5.34 -11.14 2.63
C PRO A 127 6.85 -11.26 2.35
N GLU A 128 7.33 -12.48 2.11
CA GLU A 128 8.72 -12.76 1.72
C GLU A 128 9.00 -12.46 0.24
N SER A 129 7.96 -12.24 -0.55
CA SER A 129 8.13 -11.90 -1.95
C SER A 129 8.78 -10.52 -2.09
N LYS A 130 9.65 -10.37 -3.09
CA LYS A 130 10.27 -9.07 -3.42
C LYS A 130 9.35 -8.18 -4.26
N ASP A 131 8.12 -8.63 -4.52
CA ASP A 131 7.17 -7.94 -5.37
C ASP A 131 6.35 -6.95 -4.55
N ASN A 132 6.34 -5.69 -4.98
CA ASN A 132 5.68 -4.60 -4.27
C ASN A 132 4.71 -3.91 -5.23
N LEU A 133 3.57 -3.44 -4.73
CA LEU A 133 2.66 -2.61 -5.53
C LEU A 133 3.26 -1.22 -5.70
N LEU A 134 3.76 -0.90 -6.89
CA LEU A 134 4.38 0.38 -7.23
C LEU A 134 3.45 1.27 -8.08
N LEU A 135 2.61 0.64 -8.89
CA LEU A 135 1.58 1.32 -9.67
C LEU A 135 0.39 1.63 -8.79
N PHE A 136 0.00 2.90 -8.73
CA PHE A 136 -1.18 3.29 -7.98
C PHE A 136 -2.45 2.88 -8.73
N PRO A 137 -3.34 2.07 -8.13
CA PRO A 137 -4.43 1.45 -8.88
C PRO A 137 -5.67 2.33 -9.05
N PHE A 138 -5.70 3.51 -8.43
CA PHE A 138 -6.81 4.45 -8.52
C PHE A 138 -6.42 5.67 -9.36
N GLU A 139 -6.44 5.51 -10.69
CA GLU A 139 -6.14 6.62 -11.61
C GLU A 139 -7.05 7.81 -11.36
N ARG A 140 -8.38 7.57 -11.32
CA ARG A 140 -9.37 8.62 -11.04
C ARG A 140 -10.46 8.13 -10.12
N ILE A 141 -10.82 8.95 -9.16
CA ILE A 141 -11.95 8.70 -8.27
C ILE A 141 -12.89 9.89 -8.24
N SER A 142 -14.19 9.61 -8.15
CA SER A 142 -15.21 10.65 -7.95
C SER A 142 -15.76 10.54 -6.54
N ARG A 143 -15.61 11.60 -5.75
CA ARG A 143 -16.06 11.65 -4.35
C ARG A 143 -17.01 12.80 -4.11
N ARG A 144 -17.96 12.60 -3.21
CA ARG A 144 -18.94 13.61 -2.78
C ARG A 144 -18.68 13.94 -1.32
N ARG A 145 -18.93 15.20 -0.94
CA ARG A 145 -19.15 15.52 0.48
C ARG A 145 -20.54 15.05 0.85
N ARG A 146 -20.72 14.58 2.10
CA ARG A 146 -21.92 13.90 2.61
C ARG A 146 -23.27 14.44 2.11
N TYR A 147 -23.43 15.77 2.04
CA TYR A 147 -24.70 16.42 1.65
C TYR A 147 -24.64 17.16 0.30
N ARG A 148 -23.57 17.00 -0.50
CA ARG A 148 -23.45 17.65 -1.81
C ARG A 148 -23.82 16.67 -2.93
N LEU A 149 -24.75 17.09 -3.78
CA LEU A 149 -25.19 16.37 -4.98
C LEU A 149 -24.05 16.19 -6.00
N ARG A 150 -23.17 17.18 -6.14
CA ARG A 150 -22.07 17.15 -7.12
C ARG A 150 -20.86 16.39 -6.58
N SER A 151 -20.44 15.37 -7.32
CA SER A 151 -19.14 14.74 -7.14
C SER A 151 -18.03 15.59 -7.71
N VAL A 152 -16.89 15.56 -7.04
CA VAL A 152 -15.64 16.11 -7.53
C VAL A 152 -14.75 14.94 -7.94
N THR A 153 -14.13 15.06 -9.11
CA THR A 153 -13.17 14.09 -9.60
C THR A 153 -11.79 14.44 -9.10
N PHE A 154 -11.07 13.42 -8.67
CA PHE A 154 -9.71 13.46 -8.20
C PHE A 154 -8.86 12.48 -9.01
N GLU A 155 -7.61 12.84 -9.23
CA GLU A 155 -6.61 12.01 -9.91
C GLU A 155 -5.58 11.52 -8.89
N GLY A 156 -5.25 10.23 -8.98
CA GLY A 156 -4.24 9.60 -8.15
C GLY A 156 -2.82 10.08 -8.51
N PRO A 157 -1.82 9.71 -7.70
CA PRO A 157 -0.41 9.84 -8.06
C PRO A 157 -0.10 9.14 -9.39
N SER A 158 0.73 9.78 -10.22
CA SER A 158 1.35 9.16 -11.39
C SER A 158 2.24 7.98 -10.98
N PRO A 159 2.56 7.06 -11.90
CA PRO A 159 3.50 5.96 -11.65
C PRO A 159 4.80 6.45 -11.00
N LEU A 160 5.30 5.70 -10.02
CA LEU A 160 6.51 6.06 -9.25
C LEU A 160 6.45 7.45 -8.59
N MET A 161 5.24 7.96 -8.32
CA MET A 161 5.03 9.31 -7.77
C MET A 161 5.64 10.42 -8.65
N ASP A 162 5.66 10.24 -9.97
CA ASP A 162 6.13 11.30 -10.87
C ASP A 162 5.33 12.61 -10.66
N GLY A 163 6.04 13.74 -10.61
CA GLY A 163 5.47 15.04 -10.24
C GLY A 163 5.12 15.23 -8.75
N PHE A 164 5.50 14.31 -7.84
CA PHE A 164 5.44 14.60 -6.40
C PHE A 164 6.51 15.62 -6.00
N SER A 165 6.07 16.76 -5.46
CA SER A 165 6.99 17.67 -4.81
C SER A 165 7.46 17.12 -3.47
N TRP A 166 8.64 17.54 -3.02
CA TRP A 166 9.19 17.17 -1.72
C TRP A 166 8.21 17.48 -0.57
N LYS A 167 7.57 18.66 -0.61
CA LYS A 167 6.55 19.06 0.37
C LYS A 167 5.38 18.09 0.44
N ARG A 168 4.86 17.66 -0.71
CA ARG A 168 3.74 16.71 -0.79
C ARG A 168 4.13 15.36 -0.22
N PHE A 169 5.32 14.87 -0.57
CA PHE A 169 5.87 13.63 -0.02
C PHE A 169 5.95 13.67 1.51
N ARG A 170 6.47 14.77 2.06
CA ARG A 170 6.55 14.98 3.50
C ARG A 170 5.18 14.93 4.18
N PHE A 171 4.21 15.69 3.69
CA PHE A 171 2.87 15.67 4.28
C PHE A 171 2.23 14.28 4.20
N ALA A 172 2.42 13.56 3.09
CA ALA A 172 1.95 12.19 2.96
C ALA A 172 2.59 11.27 4.01
N GLN A 173 3.90 11.40 4.25
CA GLN A 173 4.60 10.64 5.28
C GLN A 173 4.09 10.98 6.69
N ASP A 174 3.97 12.27 7.03
CA ASP A 174 3.46 12.72 8.34
C ASP A 174 2.04 12.21 8.60
N TYR A 175 1.15 12.25 7.60
CA TYR A 175 -0.22 11.74 7.74
C TYR A 175 -0.31 10.21 7.78
N MET A 176 0.58 9.49 7.11
CA MET A 176 0.64 8.03 7.22
C MET A 176 1.16 7.59 8.59
N GLU A 177 2.13 8.32 9.16
CA GLU A 177 2.58 8.10 10.54
C GLU A 177 1.43 8.39 11.53
N MET A 178 0.71 9.50 11.33
CA MET A 178 -0.46 9.83 12.13
C MET A 178 -1.52 8.72 12.05
N TYR A 179 -1.83 8.21 10.85
CA TYR A 179 -2.73 7.07 10.68
C TYR A 179 -2.25 5.84 11.45
N SER A 180 -0.98 5.47 11.33
CA SER A 180 -0.41 4.30 12.01
C SER A 180 -0.54 4.42 13.53
N ASN A 181 -0.23 5.60 14.09
CA ASN A 181 -0.34 5.87 15.52
C ASN A 181 -1.80 5.78 16.00
N GLN A 182 -2.74 6.40 15.26
CA GLN A 182 -4.17 6.35 15.62
C GLN A 182 -4.75 4.94 15.46
N SER A 183 -4.33 4.18 14.44
CA SER A 183 -4.76 2.81 14.21
C SER A 183 -4.27 1.88 15.33
N ASN A 184 -3.01 2.00 15.73
CA ASN A 184 -2.46 1.23 16.86
C ASN A 184 -3.15 1.57 18.17
N HIS A 185 -3.45 2.86 18.41
CA HIS A 185 -4.21 3.29 19.58
C HIS A 185 -5.63 2.70 19.59
N LEU A 186 -6.33 2.72 18.45
CA LEU A 186 -7.65 2.10 18.32
C LEU A 186 -7.60 0.59 18.60
N LEU A 187 -6.62 -0.13 18.07
CA LEU A 187 -6.42 -1.56 18.34
C LEU A 187 -6.19 -1.84 19.82
N GLN A 188 -5.35 -1.03 20.49
CA GLN A 188 -5.14 -1.13 21.94
C GLN A 188 -6.44 -0.90 22.72
N MET A 189 -7.23 0.10 22.34
CA MET A 189 -8.54 0.35 22.97
C MET A 189 -9.52 -0.80 22.77
N GLN A 190 -9.54 -1.41 21.58
CA GLN A 190 -10.38 -2.58 21.30
C GLN A 190 -9.96 -3.78 22.16
N GLN A 191 -8.65 -4.01 22.33
CA GLN A 191 -8.11 -5.08 23.17
C GLN A 191 -8.44 -4.89 24.67
N LEU A 192 -8.52 -3.64 25.15
CA LEU A 192 -8.90 -3.33 26.53
C LEU A 192 -10.40 -3.58 26.83
N GLY A 193 -11.22 -3.78 25.79
CA GLY A 193 -12.61 -4.23 25.90
C GLY A 193 -13.47 -3.34 26.81
N LYS A 194 -14.14 -3.96 27.80
CA LYS A 194 -15.12 -3.31 28.70
C LYS A 194 -14.57 -2.14 29.53
N LYS A 195 -13.26 -1.92 29.55
CA LYS A 195 -12.61 -0.81 30.30
C LYS A 195 -12.66 0.53 29.56
N VAL A 196 -13.08 0.55 28.29
CA VAL A 196 -13.13 1.76 27.45
C VAL A 196 -14.57 2.21 27.26
N LEU A 197 -14.84 3.50 27.48
CA LEU A 197 -16.18 4.04 27.23
C LEU A 197 -16.48 4.03 25.71
N PRO A 198 -17.71 3.68 25.28
CA PRO A 198 -18.09 3.68 23.87
C PRO A 198 -17.87 5.03 23.17
N ARG A 199 -17.99 6.14 23.90
CA ARG A 199 -17.74 7.50 23.38
C ARG A 199 -16.28 7.70 22.99
N ASP A 200 -15.34 7.16 23.77
CA ASP A 200 -13.92 7.32 23.50
C ASP A 200 -13.46 6.40 22.37
N LEU A 201 -14.03 5.21 22.28
CA LEU A 201 -13.86 4.34 21.11
C LEU A 201 -14.35 5.02 19.82
N LEU A 202 -15.52 5.68 19.86
CA LEU A 202 -16.04 6.44 18.72
C LEU A 202 -15.13 7.62 18.33
N LYS A 203 -14.51 8.30 19.30
CA LYS A 203 -13.52 9.36 19.02
C LYS A 203 -12.29 8.77 18.32
N ALA A 204 -11.78 7.63 18.78
CA ALA A 204 -10.65 6.95 18.16
C ALA A 204 -10.96 6.54 16.72
N TYR A 205 -12.13 5.96 16.45
CA TYR A 205 -12.57 5.66 15.08
C TYR A 205 -12.60 6.91 14.18
N LYS A 206 -13.15 8.03 14.68
CA LYS A 206 -13.18 9.30 13.93
C LYS A 206 -11.79 9.89 13.68
N ALA A 207 -10.86 9.68 14.60
CA ALA A 207 -9.47 10.11 14.46
C ALA A 207 -8.74 9.28 13.38
N VAL A 208 -8.95 7.96 13.36
CA VAL A 208 -8.44 7.08 12.30
C VAL A 208 -9.00 7.49 10.94
N ASP A 209 -10.32 7.66 10.83
CA ASP A 209 -10.95 8.11 9.58
C ASP A 209 -10.44 9.49 9.13
N LEU A 210 -10.18 10.40 10.07
CA LEU A 210 -9.59 11.70 9.74
C LEU A 210 -8.17 11.56 9.17
N ALA A 211 -7.34 10.71 9.79
CA ALA A 211 -5.98 10.49 9.34
C ALA A 211 -5.94 9.86 7.94
N LYS A 212 -6.78 8.85 7.68
CA LYS A 212 -6.98 8.28 6.34
C LYS A 212 -7.35 9.38 5.33
N ALA A 213 -8.34 10.21 5.68
CA ALA A 213 -8.83 11.25 4.80
C ALA A 213 -7.79 12.35 4.51
N MET A 214 -6.96 12.74 5.49
CA MET A 214 -5.88 13.72 5.30
C MET A 214 -4.77 13.18 4.39
N PHE A 215 -4.39 11.91 4.57
CA PHE A 215 -3.44 11.24 3.68
C PHE A 215 -3.97 11.20 2.24
N LEU A 216 -5.20 10.71 2.05
CA LEU A 216 -5.84 10.65 0.73
C LEU A 216 -5.95 12.03 0.08
N ALA A 217 -6.35 13.05 0.84
CA ALA A 217 -6.42 14.43 0.37
C ALA A 217 -5.05 15.01 -0.05
N THR A 218 -3.95 14.45 0.44
CA THR A 218 -2.58 14.84 0.08
C THR A 218 -2.14 14.15 -1.22
N ILE A 219 -2.46 12.86 -1.39
CA ILE A 219 -2.03 12.08 -2.55
C ILE A 219 -2.95 12.20 -3.76
N PHE A 220 -4.20 12.64 -3.61
CA PHE A 220 -5.12 12.81 -4.74
C PHE A 220 -5.21 14.27 -5.18
N CYS A 221 -4.88 14.57 -6.43
CA CYS A 221 -5.00 15.91 -6.98
C CYS A 221 -6.43 16.21 -7.43
N ARG A 222 -6.91 17.43 -7.16
CA ARG A 222 -8.16 17.93 -7.72
C ARG A 222 -7.88 18.78 -8.96
N LYS A 223 -8.82 18.82 -9.89
CA LYS A 223 -8.80 19.81 -10.99
C LYS A 223 -8.99 21.22 -10.43
N ILE A 224 -7.94 22.05 -10.51
CA ILE A 224 -7.92 23.44 -10.06
C ILE A 224 -7.55 24.37 -11.20
N ALA A 225 -7.98 25.64 -11.11
CA ALA A 225 -7.50 26.67 -12.02
C ALA A 225 -6.17 27.20 -11.51
N PHE A 226 -5.15 27.23 -12.36
CA PHE A 226 -3.84 27.81 -12.04
C PHE A 226 -3.32 28.60 -13.24
N VAL A 227 -2.41 29.55 -12.98
CA VAL A 227 -1.70 30.28 -14.03
C VAL A 227 -0.50 29.44 -14.43
N ASP A 228 -0.44 29.04 -15.69
CA ASP A 228 0.70 28.32 -16.24
C ASP A 228 1.88 29.28 -16.36
N GLU A 229 3.00 28.95 -15.71
CA GLU A 229 4.21 29.78 -15.66
C GLU A 229 4.82 29.97 -17.04
N THR A 230 4.65 29.00 -17.94
CA THR A 230 5.23 29.05 -19.29
C THR A 230 4.40 29.86 -20.27
N THR A 231 3.07 29.82 -20.15
CA THR A 231 2.16 30.47 -21.10
C THR A 231 1.48 31.71 -20.55
N GLY A 232 1.57 31.97 -19.24
CA GLY A 232 0.85 33.05 -18.54
C GLY A 232 -0.67 32.89 -18.53
N LYS A 233 -1.21 31.81 -19.12
CA LYS A 233 -2.66 31.59 -19.27
C LYS A 233 -3.21 30.77 -18.10
N THR A 234 -4.43 31.09 -17.68
CA THR A 234 -5.14 30.28 -16.69
C THR A 234 -5.59 28.97 -17.32
N LYS A 235 -5.05 27.85 -16.85
CA LYS A 235 -5.44 26.49 -17.25
C LYS A 235 -6.14 25.79 -16.09
N ARG A 236 -7.03 24.84 -16.39
CA ARG A 236 -7.66 23.97 -15.40
C ARG A 236 -7.13 22.55 -15.57
N ASP A 237 -6.33 22.10 -14.60
CA ASP A 237 -5.78 20.75 -14.62
C ASP A 237 -5.63 20.17 -13.20
N PHE A 238 -5.32 18.88 -13.11
CA PHE A 238 -5.01 18.20 -11.85
C PHE A 238 -3.63 18.65 -11.36
N ARG A 239 -3.60 19.52 -10.35
CA ARG A 239 -2.35 20.03 -9.78
C ARG A 239 -2.42 20.03 -8.26
N TYR A 240 -1.30 19.70 -7.64
CA TYR A 240 -1.17 19.76 -6.19
C TYR A 240 -1.11 21.22 -5.72
N GLN A 241 -1.82 21.52 -4.62
CA GLN A 241 -1.78 22.80 -3.93
C GLN A 241 -1.47 22.55 -2.46
N SER A 242 -0.67 23.42 -1.82
CA SER A 242 -0.21 23.21 -0.45
C SER A 242 -1.35 23.01 0.57
N ASN A 243 -2.47 23.71 0.39
CA ASN A 243 -3.63 23.66 1.30
C ASN A 243 -4.63 22.55 0.92
N GLN A 244 -4.30 21.70 -0.07
CA GLN A 244 -5.21 20.69 -0.58
C GLN A 244 -5.64 19.68 0.50
N HIS A 245 -4.72 19.34 1.41
CA HIS A 245 -4.98 18.37 2.47
C HIS A 245 -6.12 18.82 3.40
N SER A 246 -6.20 20.12 3.73
CA SER A 246 -7.29 20.69 4.55
C SER A 246 -8.56 20.93 3.73
N ASP A 247 -8.44 21.39 2.49
CA ASP A 247 -9.58 21.69 1.63
C ASP A 247 -10.32 20.42 1.17
N ASN A 248 -9.60 19.34 0.91
CA ASN A 248 -10.17 18.14 0.31
C ASN A 248 -10.48 17.02 1.32
N VAL A 249 -10.00 17.10 2.57
CA VAL A 249 -10.21 16.05 3.60
C VAL A 249 -11.66 15.56 3.69
N GLN A 250 -12.63 16.48 3.61
CA GLN A 250 -14.04 16.17 3.76
C GLN A 250 -14.61 15.28 2.64
N TYR A 251 -13.97 15.21 1.46
CA TYR A 251 -14.38 14.31 0.37
C TYR A 251 -13.93 12.87 0.59
N PHE A 252 -12.87 12.68 1.38
CA PHE A 252 -12.24 11.39 1.64
C PHE A 252 -12.68 10.76 2.97
N ARG A 253 -13.54 11.44 3.74
CA ARG A 253 -14.21 10.86 4.90
C ARG A 253 -14.98 9.58 4.53
N ASN A 254 -14.94 8.57 5.39
CA ASN A 254 -15.51 7.25 5.15
C ASN A 254 -15.03 6.66 3.81
N PHE A 255 -13.71 6.68 3.58
CA PHE A 255 -13.14 5.96 2.45
C PHE A 255 -13.28 4.44 2.69
N PRO A 256 -13.66 3.63 1.69
CA PRO A 256 -13.88 2.20 1.90
C PRO A 256 -12.62 1.50 2.42
N ASP A 257 -12.75 0.69 3.47
CA ASP A 257 -11.59 0.04 4.10
C ASP A 257 -10.86 -0.90 3.14
N ARG A 258 -11.57 -1.61 2.25
CA ARG A 258 -10.96 -2.41 1.18
C ARG A 258 -10.05 -1.59 0.26
N ASP A 259 -10.49 -0.39 -0.10
CA ASP A 259 -9.73 0.48 -1.00
C ASP A 259 -8.55 1.10 -0.23
N TRP A 260 -8.75 1.38 1.06
CA TRP A 260 -7.70 1.88 1.94
C TRP A 260 -6.53 0.90 2.09
N GLN A 261 -6.80 -0.41 2.23
CA GLN A 261 -5.72 -1.41 2.34
C GLN A 261 -4.84 -1.44 1.08
N ILE A 262 -5.44 -1.27 -0.09
CA ILE A 262 -4.70 -1.18 -1.36
C ILE A 262 -3.81 0.07 -1.36
N VAL A 263 -4.31 1.20 -0.88
CA VAL A 263 -3.53 2.44 -0.75
C VAL A 263 -2.36 2.25 0.23
N THR A 264 -2.57 1.57 1.37
CA THR A 264 -1.48 1.30 2.32
C THR A 264 -0.44 0.35 1.75
N LEU A 265 -0.88 -0.69 1.01
CA LEU A 265 0.01 -1.63 0.34
C LEU A 265 0.88 -0.92 -0.70
N TRP A 266 0.29 -0.04 -1.51
CA TRP A 266 1.04 0.78 -2.46
C TRP A 266 2.03 1.70 -1.75
N TRP A 267 1.62 2.39 -0.69
CA TRP A 267 2.51 3.30 0.03
C TRP A 267 3.71 2.56 0.64
N GLN A 268 3.48 1.41 1.27
CA GLN A 268 4.55 0.55 1.79
C GLN A 268 5.48 0.08 0.67
N GLY A 269 4.92 -0.38 -0.45
CA GLY A 269 5.69 -0.80 -1.61
C GLY A 269 6.57 0.32 -2.16
N MET A 270 6.04 1.54 -2.22
CA MET A 270 6.80 2.72 -2.64
C MET A 270 7.91 3.06 -1.64
N MET A 271 7.64 3.04 -0.33
CA MET A 271 8.67 3.28 0.68
C MET A 271 9.79 2.23 0.61
N HIS A 272 9.46 0.95 0.37
CA HIS A 272 10.45 -0.10 0.16
C HIS A 272 11.30 0.14 -1.10
N TYR A 273 10.67 0.55 -2.19
CA TYR A 273 11.37 0.94 -3.42
C TYR A 273 12.33 2.11 -3.17
N LEU A 274 11.88 3.15 -2.48
CA LEU A 274 12.72 4.31 -2.15
C LEU A 274 13.86 3.96 -1.19
N ALA A 275 13.60 3.14 -0.18
CA ALA A 275 14.63 2.68 0.74
C ALA A 275 15.72 1.84 0.06
N LYS A 276 15.34 1.04 -0.96
CA LYS A 276 16.30 0.30 -1.78
C LYS A 276 17.09 1.22 -2.73
N THR A 277 16.45 2.26 -3.25
CA THR A 277 17.05 3.17 -4.23
C THR A 277 17.99 4.19 -3.56
N TYR A 278 17.65 4.66 -2.37
CA TYR A 278 18.41 5.64 -1.57
C TYR A 278 18.78 5.07 -0.20
N PRO A 279 19.62 4.02 -0.16
CA PRO A 279 19.85 3.25 1.06
C PRO A 279 20.49 4.07 2.18
N LYS A 280 21.31 5.10 1.90
CA LYS A 280 21.93 5.91 2.95
C LYS A 280 20.95 6.91 3.55
N VAL A 281 20.02 7.44 2.76
CA VAL A 281 18.95 8.32 3.26
C VAL A 281 18.01 7.56 4.20
N PHE A 282 17.61 6.34 3.82
CA PHE A 282 16.68 5.52 4.59
C PHE A 282 17.37 4.60 5.61
N LYS A 283 18.71 4.63 5.72
CA LYS A 283 19.46 3.84 6.70
C LYS A 283 19.10 4.31 8.10
N MET A 284 18.40 3.46 8.85
CA MET A 284 18.34 3.61 10.30
C MET A 284 19.77 3.57 10.83
N GLN A 285 20.30 4.69 11.29
CA GLN A 285 21.56 4.70 12.01
C GLN A 285 21.38 3.78 13.22
N PRO A 286 22.21 2.72 13.39
CA PRO A 286 22.18 1.96 14.62
C PRO A 286 22.49 2.94 15.73
N VAL A 287 21.51 3.17 16.61
CA VAL A 287 21.68 4.02 17.78
C VAL A 287 22.77 3.36 18.61
N ALA A 288 23.99 3.89 18.48
CA ALA A 288 25.16 3.35 19.13
C ALA A 288 24.93 3.40 20.65
N LYS A 289 24.58 2.26 21.27
CA LYS A 289 24.51 1.91 22.70
C LYS A 289 23.79 2.87 23.68
N ASP A 290 23.45 4.08 23.29
CA ASP A 290 22.75 5.07 24.09
C ASP A 290 21.26 4.96 23.83
N LYS A 291 20.56 4.23 24.71
CA LYS A 291 19.08 4.09 24.74
C LYS A 291 18.29 5.42 24.81
N LYS A 292 18.95 6.57 24.72
CA LYS A 292 18.37 7.92 24.82
C LYS A 292 18.38 8.72 23.50
N LYS A 293 18.99 8.24 22.42
CA LYS A 293 18.89 8.94 21.12
C LYS A 293 17.69 8.42 20.34
N LYS A 294 16.72 9.32 20.22
CA LYS A 294 15.39 9.20 19.63
C LYS A 294 15.47 8.59 18.22
N ARG A 295 14.45 7.81 17.84
CA ARG A 295 14.22 7.43 16.43
C ARG A 295 14.21 8.73 15.61
N VAL A 296 14.96 8.76 14.50
CA VAL A 296 15.04 9.95 13.64
C VAL A 296 13.62 10.27 13.19
N ASN A 297 13.11 11.37 13.71
CA ASN A 297 11.79 11.88 13.39
C ASN A 297 11.81 12.38 11.93
N PRO A 298 10.79 12.15 11.09
CA PRO A 298 10.69 12.78 9.77
C PRO A 298 10.89 14.32 9.80
N LEU A 299 10.54 14.98 10.91
CA LEU A 299 10.87 16.38 11.19
C LEU A 299 12.37 16.66 11.40
N GLU A 300 13.12 15.74 12.02
CA GLU A 300 14.59 15.82 12.13
C GLU A 300 15.26 15.54 10.80
N LEU A 301 14.71 14.62 10.01
CA LEU A 301 15.14 14.42 8.64
C LEU A 301 14.91 15.72 7.86
N TYR A 302 13.74 16.35 7.98
CA TYR A 302 13.45 17.65 7.37
C TYR A 302 14.38 18.76 7.85
N THR A 303 14.52 19.04 9.15
CA THR A 303 15.41 20.13 9.61
C THR A 303 16.85 19.86 9.22
N ARG A 304 17.31 18.60 9.25
CA ARG A 304 18.63 18.24 8.73
C ARG A 304 18.71 18.42 7.22
N THR A 305 17.67 18.07 6.46
CA THR A 305 17.58 18.20 5.00
C THR A 305 17.57 19.66 4.60
N THR A 306 16.64 20.46 5.13
CA THR A 306 16.51 21.90 4.85
C THR A 306 17.76 22.65 5.29
N ALA A 307 18.29 22.40 6.49
CA ALA A 307 19.53 23.07 6.94
C ALA A 307 20.76 22.65 6.11
N THR A 308 20.81 21.40 5.62
CA THR A 308 21.89 20.93 4.76
C THR A 308 21.76 21.56 3.37
N LEU A 309 20.56 21.58 2.78
CA LEU A 309 20.33 22.14 1.46
C LEU A 309 20.46 23.68 1.46
N GLU A 310 19.97 24.38 2.48
CA GLU A 310 20.21 25.82 2.68
C GLU A 310 21.71 26.12 2.78
N LYS A 311 22.46 25.29 3.53
CA LYS A 311 23.91 25.45 3.72
C LYS A 311 24.74 25.15 2.48
N TYR A 312 24.36 24.16 1.68
CA TYR A 312 25.20 23.68 0.56
C TYR A 312 24.70 24.10 -0.83
N LEU A 313 23.43 24.48 -0.99
CA LEU A 313 22.83 24.84 -2.28
C LEU A 313 22.33 26.28 -2.35
N HIS A 314 22.39 27.05 -1.24
CA HIS A 314 21.85 28.42 -1.16
C HIS A 314 20.38 28.56 -1.61
N ALA A 315 19.62 27.45 -1.60
CA ALA A 315 18.21 27.43 -1.99
C ALA A 315 17.34 27.87 -0.82
N THR A 316 16.24 28.58 -1.09
CA THR A 316 15.26 28.92 -0.06
C THR A 316 14.36 27.72 0.24
N ALA A 317 13.79 27.64 1.45
CA ALA A 317 12.84 26.57 1.82
C ALA A 317 11.63 26.49 0.85
N SER A 318 11.23 27.62 0.26
CA SER A 318 10.18 27.70 -0.76
C SER A 318 10.54 26.93 -2.04
N ASP A 319 11.80 27.02 -2.46
CA ASP A 319 12.28 26.41 -3.70
C ASP A 319 12.41 24.90 -3.51
N ILE A 320 13.00 24.48 -2.38
CA ILE A 320 13.14 23.07 -1.99
C ILE A 320 11.76 22.38 -1.90
N ASP A 321 10.74 23.07 -1.40
CA ASP A 321 9.37 22.54 -1.28
C ASP A 321 8.72 22.19 -2.63
N ARG A 322 9.14 22.87 -3.71
CA ARG A 322 8.63 22.69 -5.07
C ARG A 322 9.42 21.66 -5.87
N GLU A 323 10.68 21.44 -5.51
CA GLU A 323 11.54 20.47 -6.17
C GLU A 323 10.94 19.04 -6.13
N PRO A 324 11.17 18.24 -7.18
CA PRO A 324 10.82 16.83 -7.17
C PRO A 324 11.48 16.11 -5.99
N TYR A 325 10.71 15.26 -5.32
CA TYR A 325 11.20 14.56 -4.13
C TYR A 325 12.43 13.69 -4.42
N THR A 326 12.51 13.10 -5.62
CA THR A 326 13.64 12.27 -6.08
C THR A 326 14.94 13.04 -6.18
N THR A 327 14.90 14.28 -6.67
CA THR A 327 16.07 15.18 -6.74
C THR A 327 16.63 15.43 -5.35
N ILE A 328 15.75 15.74 -4.39
CA ILE A 328 16.14 15.98 -2.99
C ILE A 328 16.72 14.71 -2.36
N LEU A 329 16.08 13.55 -2.55
CA LEU A 329 16.60 12.27 -2.04
C LEU A 329 17.97 11.94 -2.61
N GLN A 330 18.19 12.16 -3.91
CA GLN A 330 19.47 11.93 -4.56
C GLN A 330 20.57 12.86 -3.99
N GLN A 331 20.26 14.14 -3.84
CA GLN A 331 21.19 15.10 -3.25
C GLN A 331 21.57 14.69 -1.81
N LEU A 332 20.61 14.20 -1.02
CA LEU A 332 20.88 13.71 0.33
C LEU A 332 21.75 12.45 0.34
N GLU A 333 21.51 11.50 -0.55
CA GLU A 333 22.35 10.30 -0.72
C GLU A 333 23.79 10.70 -1.06
N ASP A 334 23.97 11.69 -1.95
CA ASP A 334 25.29 12.18 -2.33
C ASP A 334 26.02 12.89 -1.19
N ILE A 335 25.32 13.73 -0.44
CA ILE A 335 25.90 14.45 0.71
C ILE A 335 26.28 13.46 1.82
N THR A 336 25.40 12.51 2.13
CA THR A 336 25.68 11.47 3.15
C THR A 336 26.86 10.60 2.74
N ARG A 337 26.96 10.21 1.47
CA ARG A 337 28.13 9.50 0.94
C ARG A 337 29.43 10.30 1.11
N ARG A 338 29.44 11.57 0.71
CA ARG A 338 30.63 12.43 0.87
C ARG A 338 31.03 12.58 2.34
N ASN A 339 30.06 12.76 3.23
CA ASN A 339 30.33 12.86 4.66
C ASN A 339 30.98 11.58 5.21
N GLU A 340 30.45 10.39 4.89
CA GLU A 340 31.07 9.12 5.29
C GLU A 340 32.50 8.95 4.77
N GLU A 341 32.78 9.41 3.55
CA GLU A 341 34.13 9.38 2.98
C GLU A 341 35.09 10.32 3.71
N THR A 342 34.65 11.55 4.02
CA THR A 342 35.45 12.50 4.81
C THR A 342 35.72 11.99 6.23
N GLU A 343 34.73 11.37 6.88
CA GLU A 343 34.90 10.75 8.20
C GLU A 343 35.91 9.60 8.16
N LYS A 344 35.85 8.75 7.11
CA LYS A 344 36.84 7.67 6.91
C LYS A 344 38.25 8.22 6.68
N LEU A 345 38.40 9.29 5.90
CA LEU A 345 39.69 9.95 5.68
C LEU A 345 40.23 10.56 6.97
N ASN A 346 39.37 11.26 7.73
CA ASN A 346 39.71 11.82 9.02
C ASN A 346 40.10 10.75 10.05
N ALA A 347 39.41 9.61 10.06
CA ALA A 347 39.76 8.46 10.90
C ALA A 347 41.14 7.87 10.52
N LYS A 348 41.42 7.71 9.22
CA LYS A 348 42.74 7.25 8.73
C LYS A 348 43.88 8.23 9.04
N LEU A 349 43.62 9.54 8.96
CA LEU A 349 44.59 10.56 9.33
C LEU A 349 44.87 10.57 10.83
N LYS A 350 43.85 10.36 11.66
CA LYS A 350 44.02 10.24 13.12
C LYS A 350 44.75 8.96 13.53
N SER A 351 44.51 7.83 12.84
CA SER A 351 45.21 6.58 13.11
C SER A 351 46.66 6.56 12.64
N ARG A 352 47.06 7.44 11.72
CA ARG A 352 48.45 7.63 11.26
C ARG A 352 49.26 8.58 12.14
N LYS A 353 48.61 9.35 13.02
CA LYS A 353 49.26 10.28 13.97
C LYS A 353 49.50 9.66 15.36
N LYS A 354 49.00 8.44 15.59
CA LYS A 354 49.40 7.56 16.69
C LYS A 354 50.39 6.56 16.15
#